data_AF-F6UMG3-F1
#
_entry.id   AF-F6UMG3-F1
#
_cell.length_a   1.000
_cell.length_b   1.000
_cell.length_c   1.000
_cell.angle_alpha   90.00
_cell.angle_beta   90.00
_cell.angle_gamma   90.00
#
_symmetry.space_group_name_H-M   'P 1'
#
loop_
_entity.id
_entity.type
_entity.pdbx_description
1 polymer ?
#
loop_
_entity_poly.entity_id
_entity_poly.type
_entity_poly.pdbx_seq_one_letter_code
_entity_poly.pdbx_strand_id
1 'polypeptide(L)'
;MESIQKILLPLVFMLAFSARFVPLVESSCSIAMDCVDTTTNITHRSGDIWETENCERCTCWARQILLKTCLVIDDGPTLGDDYSFSPKFRKSSVFTVRLVSETAIKRRQNTPEIVVVPMEEANSFVCPDLQNTQENSGSFLIPRFKTVKYVMEVNGMGCCTMYGYPVNVHPECESVWVKDACRFDVLLRNSTTRCPHPSAFVGK
;
A
#
# COMPACT_ATOMS: atom_id res chain seq x y z
N MET A 1 11.32 27.65 -46.73
CA MET A 1 11.76 27.60 -45.32
C MET A 1 11.01 28.55 -44.39
N GLU A 2 10.12 29.44 -44.88
CA GLU A 2 9.39 30.42 -44.04
C GLU A 2 8.14 29.87 -43.32
N SER A 3 7.68 28.66 -43.65
CA SER A 3 6.41 28.15 -43.12
C SER A 3 6.49 27.53 -41.72
N ILE A 4 7.69 27.13 -41.27
CA ILE A 4 7.89 26.46 -39.97
C ILE A 4 7.91 27.48 -38.81
N GLN A 5 8.36 28.72 -39.08
CA GLN A 5 8.51 29.75 -38.06
C GLN A 5 7.16 30.32 -37.55
N LYS A 6 6.09 30.25 -38.37
CA LYS A 6 4.76 30.77 -38.00
C LYS A 6 4.00 29.88 -37.01
N ILE A 7 4.35 28.59 -36.91
CA ILE A 7 3.69 27.62 -36.03
C ILE A 7 4.41 27.52 -34.67
N LEU A 8 5.73 27.71 -34.65
CA LEU A 8 6.52 27.59 -33.42
C LEU A 8 6.22 28.71 -32.41
N LEU A 9 6.00 29.94 -32.90
CA LEU A 9 5.80 31.12 -32.07
C LEU A 9 4.54 31.05 -31.16
N PRO A 10 3.34 30.69 -31.67
CA PRO A 10 2.15 30.57 -30.81
C PRO A 10 2.24 29.40 -29.84
N LEU A 11 2.95 28.33 -30.20
CA LEU A 11 3.15 27.15 -29.33
C LEU A 11 4.05 27.48 -28.13
N VAL A 12 5.13 28.24 -28.35
CA VAL A 12 5.98 28.76 -27.27
C VAL A 12 5.21 29.75 -26.40
N PHE A 13 4.36 30.60 -26.99
CA PHE A 13 3.53 31.54 -26.23
C PHE A 13 2.49 30.81 -25.35
N MET A 14 1.84 29.77 -25.88
CA MET A 14 0.87 28.97 -25.12
C MET A 14 1.55 28.20 -23.98
N LEU A 15 2.73 27.62 -24.21
CA LEU A 15 3.51 26.92 -23.18
C LEU A 15 4.03 27.88 -22.09
N ALA A 16 4.49 29.07 -22.47
CA ALA A 16 4.93 30.10 -21.52
C ALA A 16 3.77 30.70 -20.72
N PHE A 17 2.57 30.78 -21.32
CA PHE A 17 1.36 31.23 -20.62
C PHE A 17 0.86 30.18 -19.62
N SER A 18 0.81 28.89 -20.01
CA SER A 18 0.41 27.83 -19.08
C SER A 18 1.35 27.70 -17.87
N ALA A 19 2.65 27.99 -18.03
CA ALA A 19 3.61 27.93 -16.93
C ALA A 19 3.49 29.10 -15.93
N ARG A 20 2.84 30.21 -16.29
CA ARG A 20 2.67 31.39 -15.41
C ARG A 20 1.33 31.45 -14.67
N PHE A 21 0.34 30.66 -15.07
CA PHE A 21 -1.02 30.74 -14.52
C PHE A 21 -1.44 29.56 -13.63
N VAL A 22 -0.57 28.56 -13.44
CA VAL A 22 -0.80 27.56 -12.41
C VAL A 22 0.00 27.98 -11.18
N PRO A 23 -0.62 28.66 -10.18
CA PRO A 23 0.01 28.75 -8.88
C PRO A 23 0.25 27.31 -8.42
N LEU A 24 1.52 26.93 -8.28
CA LEU A 24 1.89 25.67 -7.66
C LEU A 24 1.33 25.69 -6.25
N VAL A 25 0.31 24.88 -6.05
CA VAL A 25 -0.36 24.72 -4.78
C VAL A 25 0.43 23.71 -3.99
N GLU A 26 1.17 24.17 -3.00
CA GLU A 26 1.88 23.28 -2.10
C GLU A 26 0.92 22.81 -1.00
N SER A 27 -0.02 21.92 -1.33
CA SER A 27 -0.43 20.91 -0.35
C SER A 27 0.76 19.98 -0.17
N SER A 28 1.63 20.29 0.79
CA SER A 28 2.81 19.49 1.05
C SER A 28 2.39 18.25 1.82
N CYS A 29 2.21 17.15 1.08
CA CYS A 29 2.17 15.83 1.69
C CYS A 29 3.58 15.24 1.68
N SER A 30 4.02 14.72 2.82
CA SER A 30 5.27 14.00 2.97
C SER A 30 5.00 12.54 3.33
N ILE A 31 5.95 11.66 2.99
CA ILE A 31 5.87 10.23 3.30
C ILE A 31 7.17 9.81 3.98
N ALA A 32 7.07 9.03 5.04
CA ALA A 32 8.19 8.44 5.78
C ALA A 32 8.02 6.91 5.93
N MET A 33 9.12 6.24 6.26
CA MET A 33 9.20 4.77 6.40
C MET A 33 9.11 4.30 7.86
N ASP A 34 8.71 5.20 8.74
CA ASP A 34 8.44 4.96 10.15
C ASP A 34 7.26 5.85 10.59
N CYS A 35 6.67 5.51 11.73
CA CYS A 35 5.56 6.28 12.31
C CYS A 35 6.03 6.99 13.57
N VAL A 36 7.15 7.70 13.48
CA VAL A 36 7.68 8.50 14.58
C VAL A 36 7.30 9.96 14.32
N ASP A 37 6.56 10.54 15.25
CA ASP A 37 6.33 11.98 15.24
C ASP A 37 7.63 12.67 15.68
N THR A 38 8.29 13.36 14.75
CA THR A 38 9.57 14.05 15.01
C THR A 38 9.43 15.21 16.00
N THR A 39 8.22 15.75 16.19
CA THR A 39 7.99 16.88 17.10
C THR A 39 7.86 16.42 18.56
N THR A 40 7.11 15.34 18.79
CA THR A 40 6.86 14.79 20.13
C THR A 40 7.77 13.61 20.49
N ASN A 41 8.49 13.06 19.52
CA ASN A 41 9.28 11.83 19.61
C ASN A 41 8.45 10.61 20.06
N ILE A 42 7.17 10.57 19.67
CA ILE A 42 6.25 9.48 19.97
C ILE A 42 6.17 8.55 18.75
N THR A 43 6.32 7.24 19.00
CA THR A 43 6.08 6.21 17.97
C THR A 43 4.60 5.81 17.96
N HIS A 44 3.93 6.04 16.84
CA HIS A 44 2.55 5.66 16.59
C HIS A 44 2.45 4.23 16.03
N ARG A 45 1.30 3.59 16.26
CA ARG A 45 0.98 2.25 15.76
C ARG A 45 0.30 2.32 14.41
N SER A 46 0.37 1.22 13.66
CA SER A 46 -0.37 1.08 12.41
C SER A 46 -1.88 1.29 12.64
N GLY A 47 -2.48 2.15 11.82
CA GLY A 47 -3.88 2.58 11.93
C GLY A 47 -4.08 3.87 12.72
N ASP A 48 -3.06 4.37 13.43
CA ASP A 48 -3.16 5.63 14.16
C ASP A 48 -3.24 6.83 13.21
N ILE A 49 -4.04 7.81 13.62
CA ILE A 49 -4.17 9.11 12.98
C ILE A 49 -3.96 10.16 14.06
N TRP A 50 -3.10 11.15 13.79
CA TRP A 50 -2.84 12.23 14.73
C TRP A 50 -2.59 13.54 14.00
N GLU A 51 -2.62 14.63 14.76
CA GLU A 51 -2.36 15.98 14.29
C GLU A 51 -1.10 16.50 14.97
N THR A 52 -0.23 17.11 14.20
CA THR A 52 1.03 17.68 14.69
C THR A 52 0.84 19.14 15.09
N GLU A 53 1.76 19.68 15.90
CA GLU A 53 1.79 21.11 16.23
C GLU A 53 1.97 22.03 15.02
N ASN A 54 2.41 21.46 13.90
CA ASN A 54 2.62 22.16 12.62
C ASN A 54 1.37 22.15 11.73
N CYS A 55 0.21 21.78 12.26
CA CYS A 55 -1.04 21.72 11.52
C CYS A 55 -1.02 20.71 10.36
N GLU A 56 -0.35 19.59 10.57
CA GLU A 56 -0.36 18.46 9.65
C GLU A 56 -1.18 17.34 10.26
N ARG A 57 -1.96 16.65 9.42
CA ARG A 57 -2.61 15.40 9.80
C ARG A 57 -1.77 14.26 9.27
N CYS A 58 -1.26 13.44 10.18
CA CYS A 58 -0.48 12.27 9.88
C CYS A 58 -1.33 11.00 10.03
N THR A 59 -1.03 10.01 9.21
CA THR A 59 -1.62 8.66 9.31
C THR A 59 -0.51 7.64 9.22
N CYS A 60 -0.54 6.66 10.12
CA CYS A 60 0.35 5.51 10.11
C CYS A 60 -0.35 4.30 9.49
N TRP A 61 0.32 3.58 8.61
CA TRP A 61 -0.20 2.33 8.03
C TRP A 61 0.87 1.25 7.98
N ALA A 62 0.44 0.00 8.07
CA ALA A 62 1.29 -1.14 7.77
C ALA A 62 1.52 -1.23 6.27
N ARG A 63 2.77 -1.41 5.87
CA ARG A 63 3.21 -1.61 4.50
C ARG A 63 3.98 -2.92 4.41
N GLN A 64 3.64 -3.70 3.40
CA GLN A 64 4.40 -4.89 3.05
C GLN A 64 5.45 -4.52 1.98
N ILE A 65 6.72 -4.78 2.28
CA ILE A 65 7.81 -4.69 1.31
C ILE A 65 8.12 -6.10 0.84
N LEU A 66 8.06 -6.32 -0.47
CA LEU A 66 8.43 -7.60 -1.07
C LEU A 66 9.93 -7.81 -0.93
N LEU A 67 10.33 -8.87 -0.23
CA LEU A 67 11.72 -9.30 -0.14
C LEU A 67 12.07 -10.15 -1.37
N LYS A 68 11.32 -11.24 -1.55
CA LYS A 68 11.59 -12.22 -2.59
C LYS A 68 10.34 -13.00 -2.94
N THR A 69 10.32 -13.52 -4.16
CA THR A 69 9.31 -14.48 -4.61
C THR A 69 9.99 -15.82 -4.83
N CYS A 70 9.50 -16.88 -4.19
CA CYS A 70 10.08 -18.21 -4.27
C CYS A 70 9.06 -19.20 -4.86
N LEU A 71 9.57 -20.26 -5.47
CA LEU A 71 8.78 -21.41 -5.85
C LEU A 71 8.80 -22.42 -4.71
N VAL A 72 7.66 -22.96 -4.32
CA VAL A 72 7.54 -23.97 -3.27
C VAL A 72 6.75 -25.15 -3.83
N ILE A 73 7.09 -26.37 -3.42
CA ILE A 73 6.30 -27.55 -3.74
C ILE A 73 4.99 -27.46 -2.94
N ASP A 74 3.87 -27.38 -3.66
CA ASP A 74 2.54 -27.53 -3.11
C ASP A 74 2.23 -29.02 -3.11
N ASP A 75 2.48 -29.67 -1.98
CA ASP A 75 2.25 -31.12 -1.80
C ASP A 75 0.78 -31.50 -2.02
N GLY A 76 -0.11 -30.52 -2.19
CA GLY A 76 -1.55 -30.75 -2.33
C GLY A 76 -2.07 -31.55 -1.14
N PRO A 77 -3.28 -32.11 -1.24
CA PRO A 77 -3.68 -33.12 -0.27
C PRO A 77 -2.78 -34.34 -0.43
N THR A 78 -1.96 -34.64 0.58
CA THR A 78 -1.41 -35.98 0.76
C THR A 78 -2.60 -36.93 0.84
N LEU A 79 -2.77 -37.75 -0.18
CA LEU A 79 -3.62 -38.93 -0.08
C LEU A 79 -2.91 -39.85 0.91
N GLY A 80 -3.25 -39.71 2.20
CA GLY A 80 -2.71 -40.58 3.24
C GLY A 80 -2.96 -42.03 2.85
N ASP A 81 -1.91 -42.85 2.89
CA ASP A 81 -1.83 -44.21 2.38
C ASP A 81 -2.76 -45.25 3.06
N ASP A 82 -3.80 -44.83 3.78
CA ASP A 82 -4.78 -45.73 4.39
C ASP A 82 -6.02 -45.90 3.49
N TYR A 83 -5.80 -46.46 2.30
CA TYR A 83 -6.88 -47.05 1.52
C TYR A 83 -7.12 -48.49 1.99
N SER A 84 -7.94 -48.69 3.02
CA SER A 84 -8.44 -50.04 3.32
C SER A 84 -9.50 -50.44 2.27
N PHE A 85 -9.10 -51.29 1.33
CA PHE A 85 -10.01 -51.91 0.37
C PHE A 85 -10.80 -53.02 1.08
N SER A 86 -12.00 -52.70 1.57
CA SER A 86 -12.95 -53.69 2.09
C SER A 86 -14.08 -53.94 1.09
N PRO A 87 -13.93 -54.86 0.13
CA PRO A 87 -15.00 -55.17 -0.81
C PRO A 87 -16.11 -55.92 -0.07
N LYS A 88 -17.28 -55.29 0.09
CA LYS A 88 -18.49 -56.03 0.46
C LYS A 88 -19.11 -56.62 -0.81
N PHE A 89 -18.88 -57.91 -1.01
CA PHE A 89 -19.52 -58.66 -2.08
C PHE A 89 -21.04 -58.76 -1.83
N ARG A 90 -21.83 -58.08 -2.67
CA ARG A 90 -23.20 -58.50 -2.95
C ARG A 90 -23.36 -58.78 -4.43
N LYS A 91 -23.92 -59.95 -4.73
CA LYS A 91 -24.30 -60.38 -6.08
C LYS A 91 -25.28 -59.35 -6.65
N SER A 92 -25.03 -58.91 -7.88
CA SER A 92 -25.76 -57.92 -8.69
C SER A 92 -25.51 -56.44 -8.40
N SER A 93 -24.72 -55.85 -9.30
CA SER A 93 -24.98 -54.57 -10.00
C SER A 93 -24.81 -53.25 -9.24
N VAL A 94 -24.03 -52.36 -9.87
CA VAL A 94 -23.74 -50.95 -9.60
C VAL A 94 -22.71 -50.68 -8.49
N PHE A 95 -21.47 -50.44 -8.94
CA PHE A 95 -20.41 -49.82 -8.12
C PHE A 95 -20.86 -48.42 -7.72
N THR A 96 -21.22 -48.22 -6.45
CA THR A 96 -21.36 -46.88 -5.87
C THR A 96 -20.19 -46.70 -4.91
N VAL A 97 -19.18 -45.96 -5.35
CA VAL A 97 -18.03 -45.61 -4.51
C VAL A 97 -18.47 -44.50 -3.56
N ARG A 98 -18.74 -44.84 -2.29
CA ARG A 98 -18.87 -43.85 -1.22
C ARG A 98 -17.56 -43.80 -0.47
N LEU A 99 -16.81 -42.73 -0.68
CA LEU A 99 -15.64 -42.38 0.11
C LEU A 99 -16.12 -41.86 1.46
N VAL A 100 -15.91 -42.63 2.53
CA VAL A 100 -16.09 -42.18 3.90
C VAL A 100 -14.74 -42.33 4.58
N SER A 101 -14.09 -41.20 4.85
CA SER A 101 -12.87 -41.13 5.66
C SER A 101 -13.29 -41.03 7.12
N GLU A 102 -13.03 -42.09 7.88
CA GLU A 102 -13.07 -42.08 9.35
C GLU A 102 -11.64 -41.99 9.86
N THR A 103 -11.42 -41.08 10.82
CA THR A 103 -10.21 -40.91 11.63
C THR A 103 -8.99 -40.25 10.97
N ALA A 104 -8.95 -38.92 11.08
CA ALA A 104 -7.82 -38.06 11.47
C ALA A 104 -7.97 -36.72 10.76
N ILE A 105 -8.57 -35.74 11.44
CA ILE A 105 -8.58 -34.35 10.97
C ILE A 105 -7.15 -33.81 11.14
N LYS A 106 -6.22 -34.17 10.24
CA LYS A 106 -5.03 -33.35 9.99
C LYS A 106 -5.56 -32.07 9.34
N ARG A 107 -5.59 -30.98 10.12
CA ARG A 107 -5.95 -29.66 9.61
C ARG A 107 -5.04 -29.35 8.42
N ARG A 108 -5.67 -29.25 7.24
CA ARG A 108 -5.11 -28.71 6.00
C ARG A 108 -4.30 -27.46 6.31
N GLN A 109 -3.00 -27.45 6.03
CA GLN A 109 -2.24 -26.21 5.91
C GLN A 109 -2.04 -25.96 4.41
N ASN A 110 -2.93 -25.17 3.80
CA ASN A 110 -2.65 -24.65 2.47
C ASN A 110 -1.40 -23.78 2.57
N THR A 111 -0.40 -24.01 1.72
CA THR A 111 0.78 -23.13 1.65
C THR A 111 0.31 -21.70 1.41
N PRO A 112 0.60 -20.76 2.32
CA PRO A 112 0.12 -19.39 2.18
C PRO A 112 0.74 -18.74 0.94
N GLU A 113 -0.02 -17.88 0.26
CA GLU A 113 0.49 -17.13 -0.90
C GLU A 113 1.51 -16.06 -0.48
N ILE A 114 1.38 -15.56 0.74
CA ILE A 114 2.23 -14.52 1.32
C ILE A 114 2.73 -15.01 2.68
N VAL A 115 4.05 -14.93 2.88
CA VAL A 115 4.71 -15.23 4.16
C VAL A 115 5.37 -13.94 4.65
N VAL A 116 5.07 -13.56 5.89
CA VAL A 116 5.70 -12.41 6.53
C VAL A 116 7.00 -12.87 7.18
N VAL A 117 8.11 -12.22 6.80
CA VAL A 117 9.46 -12.47 7.34
C VAL A 117 9.76 -11.39 8.38
N PRO A 118 10.26 -11.75 9.57
CA PRO A 118 10.72 -10.78 10.57
C PRO A 118 11.82 -9.87 10.00
N MET A 119 11.86 -8.62 10.44
CA MET A 119 12.80 -7.63 9.91
C MET A 119 14.27 -8.02 10.15
N GLU A 120 14.55 -8.75 11.24
CA GLU A 120 15.88 -9.24 11.60
C GLU A 120 16.42 -10.27 10.58
N GLU A 121 15.53 -11.00 9.93
CA GLU A 121 15.84 -12.04 8.95
C GLU A 121 15.75 -11.54 7.49
N ALA A 122 15.23 -10.33 7.28
CA ALA A 122 14.95 -9.78 5.95
C ALA A 122 16.21 -9.71 5.06
N ASN A 123 17.38 -9.40 5.64
CA ASN A 123 18.63 -9.24 4.90
C ASN A 123 19.31 -10.58 4.54
N SER A 124 19.01 -11.65 5.27
CA SER A 124 19.61 -12.98 5.10
C SER A 124 18.61 -14.00 4.54
N PHE A 125 17.40 -13.57 4.17
CA PHE A 125 16.35 -14.46 3.70
C PHE A 125 16.74 -15.19 2.41
N VAL A 126 16.69 -16.52 2.45
CA VAL A 126 16.92 -17.41 1.32
C VAL A 126 15.65 -18.23 1.05
N CYS A 127 15.34 -18.45 -0.23
CA CYS A 127 14.22 -19.31 -0.60
C CYS A 127 14.45 -20.74 -0.06
N PRO A 128 13.41 -21.43 0.43
CA PRO A 128 13.53 -22.83 0.77
C PRO A 128 13.98 -23.63 -0.44
N ASP A 129 14.85 -24.61 -0.21
CA ASP A 129 15.36 -25.46 -1.28
C ASP A 129 14.25 -26.38 -1.81
N LEU A 130 14.18 -26.51 -3.13
CA LEU A 130 13.25 -27.45 -3.76
C LEU A 130 13.89 -28.83 -3.63
N GLN A 131 13.51 -29.58 -2.59
CA GLN A 131 14.03 -30.94 -2.42
C GLN A 131 13.82 -31.73 -3.70
N ASN A 132 14.93 -32.19 -4.29
CA ASN A 132 14.93 -32.98 -5.50
C ASN A 132 14.27 -34.32 -5.17
N THR A 133 13.01 -34.50 -5.55
CA THR A 133 12.20 -35.70 -5.28
C THR A 133 12.66 -36.87 -6.16
N GLN A 134 13.96 -37.15 -6.19
CA GLN A 134 14.58 -38.12 -7.09
C GLN A 134 15.08 -39.38 -6.38
N GLU A 135 14.74 -39.57 -5.11
CA GLU A 135 15.05 -40.82 -4.41
C GLU A 135 13.76 -41.45 -3.87
N ASN A 136 13.40 -42.57 -4.49
CA ASN A 136 12.44 -43.57 -4.02
C ASN A 136 10.96 -43.23 -4.19
N SER A 137 10.40 -43.57 -5.35
CA SER A 137 9.19 -44.40 -5.52
C SER A 137 8.74 -44.36 -6.98
N GLY A 138 8.37 -45.50 -7.56
CA GLY A 138 7.88 -45.63 -8.93
C GLY A 138 6.49 -45.01 -9.18
N SER A 139 6.21 -43.85 -8.59
CA SER A 139 4.98 -43.07 -8.76
C SER A 139 5.33 -41.75 -9.44
N PHE A 140 4.85 -41.58 -10.68
CA PHE A 140 5.03 -40.37 -11.47
C PHE A 140 4.06 -39.28 -10.97
N LEU A 141 4.27 -38.80 -9.75
CA LEU A 141 3.55 -37.64 -9.23
C LEU A 141 4.32 -36.40 -9.66
N ILE A 142 3.75 -35.65 -10.60
CA ILE A 142 4.28 -34.35 -11.00
C ILE A 142 4.05 -33.41 -9.80
N PRO A 143 5.11 -32.89 -9.15
CA PRO A 143 4.96 -31.96 -8.05
C PRO A 143 4.22 -30.71 -8.54
N ARG A 144 3.20 -30.28 -7.81
CA ARG A 144 2.57 -28.99 -8.08
C ARG A 144 3.47 -27.93 -7.48
N PHE A 145 3.78 -26.91 -8.26
CA PHE A 145 4.55 -25.77 -7.77
C PHE A 145 3.61 -24.61 -7.51
N LYS A 146 3.84 -23.93 -6.39
CA LYS A 146 3.15 -22.70 -6.03
C LYS A 146 4.16 -21.58 -5.80
N THR A 147 3.83 -20.41 -6.30
CA THR A 147 4.60 -19.20 -6.04
C THR A 147 4.21 -18.62 -4.68
N VAL A 148 5.20 -18.39 -3.83
CA VAL A 148 5.03 -17.78 -2.50
C VAL A 148 5.82 -16.48 -2.45
N LYS A 149 5.16 -15.41 -2.01
CA LYS A 149 5.77 -14.09 -1.81
C LYS A 149 6.20 -13.95 -0.37
N TYR A 150 7.48 -13.65 -0.17
CA TYR A 150 8.03 -13.33 1.15
C TYR A 150 8.11 -11.82 1.28
N VAL A 151 7.40 -11.28 2.27
CA VAL A 151 7.29 -9.85 2.51
C VAL A 151 7.78 -9.53 3.92
N MET A 152 8.38 -8.36 4.11
CA MET A 152 8.58 -7.78 5.45
C MET A 152 7.47 -6.76 5.69
N GLU A 153 6.94 -6.74 6.92
CA GLU A 153 5.99 -5.71 7.34
C GLU A 153 6.76 -4.57 8.00
N VAL A 154 6.58 -3.37 7.46
CA VAL A 154 7.09 -2.13 8.04
C VAL A 154 5.95 -1.15 8.22
N ASN A 155 6.14 -0.19 9.12
CA ASN A 155 5.22 0.92 9.22
C ASN A 155 5.60 2.00 8.19
N GLY A 156 4.61 2.65 7.61
CA GLY A 156 4.77 3.84 6.78
C GLY A 156 3.90 4.96 7.34
N MET A 157 4.37 6.19 7.18
CA MET A 157 3.63 7.37 7.61
C MET A 157 3.47 8.33 6.44
N GLY A 158 2.34 9.03 6.43
CA GLY A 158 2.06 10.11 5.50
C GLY A 158 1.43 11.25 6.25
N CYS A 159 1.98 12.45 6.09
CA CYS A 159 1.51 13.67 6.73
C CYS A 159 1.15 14.69 5.65
N CYS A 160 -0.02 15.30 5.77
CA CYS A 160 -0.45 16.37 4.87
C CYS A 160 -0.85 17.60 5.68
N THR A 161 -0.53 18.78 5.16
CA THR A 161 -0.99 20.05 5.75
C THR A 161 -2.51 20.13 5.76
N MET A 162 -3.09 20.58 6.87
CA MET A 162 -4.55 20.68 7.05
C MET A 162 -5.15 21.98 6.52
N TYR A 163 -4.31 22.90 6.05
CA TYR A 163 -4.68 24.26 5.70
C TYR A 163 -4.43 24.55 4.23
N GLY A 164 -5.32 25.38 3.66
CA GLY A 164 -5.13 25.97 2.35
C GLY A 164 -4.50 27.35 2.47
N TYR A 165 -3.57 27.66 1.57
CA TYR A 165 -3.04 29.00 1.39
C TYR A 165 -4.02 29.86 0.58
N PRO A 166 -4.32 31.09 1.02
CA PRO A 166 -5.16 31.98 0.26
C PRO A 166 -4.38 32.50 -0.96
N VAL A 167 -5.00 32.42 -2.14
CA VAL A 167 -4.50 32.99 -3.39
C VAL A 167 -5.44 34.10 -3.86
N ASN A 168 -4.90 34.98 -4.70
CA ASN A 168 -5.61 36.16 -5.21
C ASN A 168 -6.12 37.07 -4.09
N VAL A 169 -5.35 37.22 -3.00
CA VAL A 169 -5.67 38.14 -1.91
C VAL A 169 -5.68 39.58 -2.45
N HIS A 170 -6.79 40.29 -2.24
CA HIS A 170 -6.95 41.68 -2.71
C HIS A 170 -5.88 42.60 -2.09
N PRO A 171 -5.37 43.63 -2.80
CA PRO A 171 -4.32 44.51 -2.28
C PRO A 171 -4.65 45.21 -0.95
N GLU A 172 -5.94 45.48 -0.70
CA GLU A 172 -6.43 46.09 0.56
C GLU A 172 -6.52 45.10 1.72
N CYS A 173 -6.29 43.82 1.44
CA CYS A 173 -6.39 42.74 2.40
C CYS A 173 -5.02 42.10 2.66
N GLU A 174 -4.96 41.33 3.72
CA GLU A 174 -3.80 40.56 4.12
C GLU A 174 -4.22 39.17 4.61
N SER A 175 -3.36 38.18 4.34
CA SER A 175 -3.52 36.82 4.86
C SER A 175 -2.85 36.72 6.22
N VAL A 176 -3.62 36.39 7.24
CA VAL A 176 -3.14 36.21 8.62
C VAL A 176 -3.22 34.73 8.97
N TRP A 177 -2.10 34.19 9.45
CA TRP A 177 -2.04 32.81 9.94
C TRP A 177 -2.65 32.73 11.35
N VAL A 178 -3.69 31.90 11.50
CA VAL A 178 -4.33 31.63 12.79
C VAL A 178 -3.93 30.24 13.24
N LYS A 179 -2.83 30.15 14.00
CA LYS A 179 -2.18 28.89 14.39
C LYS A 179 -3.14 27.93 15.11
N ASP A 180 -3.90 28.42 16.08
CA ASP A 180 -4.81 27.59 16.88
C ASP A 180 -5.94 26.95 16.07
N ALA A 181 -6.30 27.56 14.94
CA ALA A 181 -7.34 27.07 14.04
C ALA A 181 -6.77 26.37 12.81
N CYS A 182 -5.44 26.26 12.70
CA CYS A 182 -4.73 25.71 11.54
C CYS A 182 -5.31 26.20 10.22
N ARG A 183 -5.41 27.52 10.05
CA ARG A 183 -5.91 28.12 8.80
C ARG A 183 -5.41 29.54 8.61
N PHE A 184 -5.51 30.01 7.37
CA PHE A 184 -5.37 31.43 7.05
C PHE A 184 -6.73 32.12 7.07
N ASP A 185 -6.81 33.25 7.75
CA ASP A 185 -7.92 34.19 7.61
C ASP A 185 -7.46 35.33 6.69
N VAL A 186 -8.36 35.82 5.83
CA VAL A 186 -8.09 36.98 4.96
C VAL A 186 -8.82 38.18 5.55
N LEU A 187 -8.05 39.13 6.08
CA LEU A 187 -8.54 40.31 6.80
C LEU A 187 -8.26 41.59 6.02
N LEU A 188 -9.00 42.66 6.30
CA LEU A 188 -8.67 43.98 5.77
C LEU A 188 -7.39 44.48 6.45
N ARG A 189 -6.47 45.10 5.69
CA ARG A 189 -5.21 45.61 6.25
C ARG A 189 -5.46 46.58 7.39
N ASN A 190 -4.69 46.42 8.47
CA ASN A 190 -4.81 47.22 9.69
C ASN A 190 -6.17 47.06 10.41
N SER A 191 -6.90 45.98 10.16
CA SER A 191 -8.17 45.69 10.78
C SER A 191 -8.27 44.22 11.20
N THR A 192 -9.12 43.95 12.18
CA THR A 192 -9.51 42.58 12.55
C THR A 192 -10.74 42.10 11.78
N THR A 193 -11.26 42.94 10.88
CA THR A 193 -12.45 42.62 10.09
C THR A 193 -12.10 41.73 8.90
N ARG A 194 -12.99 40.77 8.60
CA ARG A 194 -12.83 39.91 7.42
C ARG A 194 -12.87 40.75 6.15
N CYS A 195 -11.95 40.44 5.23
CA CYS A 195 -11.90 41.07 3.93
C CYS A 195 -13.21 40.82 3.16
N PRO A 196 -13.85 41.86 2.59
CA PRO A 196 -15.08 41.71 1.82
C PRO A 196 -14.84 41.15 0.41
N HIS A 197 -13.61 41.20 -0.08
CA HIS A 197 -13.26 40.68 -1.40
C HIS A 197 -13.14 39.15 -1.38
N PRO A 198 -13.65 38.46 -2.41
CA PRO A 198 -13.50 37.01 -2.51
C PRO A 198 -12.02 36.66 -2.61
N SER A 199 -11.61 35.62 -1.88
CA SER A 199 -10.31 34.98 -2.00
C SER A 199 -10.53 33.50 -2.34
N ALA A 200 -9.61 32.93 -3.11
CA ALA A 200 -9.58 31.49 -3.31
C ALA A 200 -8.58 30.89 -2.33
N PHE A 201 -8.81 29.65 -1.92
CA PHE A 201 -7.87 28.89 -1.10
C PHE A 201 -7.36 27.73 -1.91
N VAL A 202 -6.08 27.43 -1.76
CA VAL A 202 -5.46 26.31 -2.44
C VAL A 202 -4.58 25.54 -1.48
N GLY A 203 -4.73 24.22 -1.53
CA GLY A 203 -4.22 23.30 -0.53
C GLY A 203 -5.40 22.69 0.21
N LYS A 204 -5.45 21.37 0.25
CA LYS A 204 -6.37 20.56 1.03
C LYS A 204 -5.92 19.11 1.04
#